data_AF-A0A1S3CZK1-F1
#
_entry.id   AF-A0A1S3CZK1-F1
#
_cell.length_a   1.000
_cell.length_b   1.000
_cell.length_c   1.000
_cell.angle_alpha   90.00
_cell.angle_beta   90.00
_cell.angle_gamma   90.00
#
_symmetry.space_group_name_H-M   'P 1'
#
loop_
_entity.id
_entity.type
_entity.pdbx_description
1 polymer ?
#
loop_
_entity_poly.entity_id
_entity_poly.type
_entity_poly.pdbx_seq_one_letter_code
_entity_poly.pdbx_strand_id
1 'polypeptide(L)' 'MAGSALRRLMAEYKQLTINPPEGIIAGPVNEENFFEWEALITGPEGTCFEGGVFPAKDKILLS' A
#
# COMPACT_ATOMS: atom_id res chain seq x y z
N MET A 1 -21.61 5.41 -6.23
CA MET A 1 -20.90 4.17 -5.88
C MET A 1 -19.42 4.43 -5.58
N ALA A 2 -19.12 5.39 -4.70
CA ALA A 2 -17.74 5.65 -4.21
C ALA A 2 -17.59 5.31 -2.72
N GLY A 3 -18.68 5.40 -1.94
CA GLY A 3 -18.64 5.14 -0.49
C GLY A 3 -18.32 3.70 -0.09
N SER A 4 -18.63 2.69 -0.92
CA SER A 4 -18.26 1.30 -0.66
C SER A 4 -16.77 1.07 -0.89
N ALA A 5 -16.20 1.63 -1.96
CA ALA A 5 -14.78 1.55 -2.26
C ALA A 5 -13.95 2.26 -1.18
N LEU A 6 -14.33 3.47 -0.78
CA LEU A 6 -13.64 4.20 0.29
C LEU A 6 -13.65 3.43 1.62
N ARG A 7 -14.81 2.86 2.01
CA ARG A 7 -14.90 2.03 3.22
C ARG A 7 -13.96 0.83 3.17
N ARG A 8 -13.83 0.19 2.00
CA ARG A 8 -12.90 -0.93 1.83
C ARG A 8 -11.46 -0.45 1.98
N LEU A 9 -11.08 0.65 1.33
CA LEU A 9 -9.72 1.20 1.41
C LEU A 9 -9.33 1.58 2.84
N MET A 10 -10.24 2.17 3.61
CA MET A 10 -10.01 2.48 5.03
C MET A 10 -9.84 1.20 5.87
N ALA A 11 -10.59 0.14 5.58
CA ALA A 11 -10.47 -1.13 6.28
C ALA A 11 -9.13 -1.81 5.98
N GLU A 12 -8.72 -1.85 4.71
CA GLU A 12 -7.42 -2.41 4.28
C GLU A 12 -6.25 -1.63 4.89
N TYR A 13 -6.31 -0.29 4.87
CA TYR A 13 -5.28 0.55 5.50
C TYR A 13 -5.13 0.25 7.00
N LYS A 14 -6.25 0.11 7.71
CA LYS A 14 -6.24 -0.28 9.11
C LYS A 14 -5.63 -1.67 9.33
N GLN A 15 -5.91 -2.64 8.45
CA GLN A 15 -5.30 -3.97 8.55
C GLN A 15 -3.79 -3.91 8.34
N LEU A 16 -3.32 -3.17 7.32
CA LEU A 16 -1.89 -2.98 7.06
C LEU A 16 -1.17 -2.26 8.21
N THR A 17 -1.85 -1.36 8.92
CA THR A 17 -1.28 -0.69 10.10
C THR A 17 -1.19 -1.62 11.31
N ILE A 18 -2.17 -2.51 11.50
CA ILE A 18 -2.20 -3.44 12.64
C ILE A 18 -1.26 -4.63 12.42
N ASN A 19 -1.21 -5.15 11.20
CA ASN A 19 -0.44 -6.33 10.86
C ASN A 19 0.24 -6.12 9.49
N PRO A 20 1.32 -5.32 9.45
CA PRO A 20 2.04 -5.08 8.21
C PRO A 20 2.72 -6.38 7.74
N PRO A 21 2.63 -6.70 6.44
CA PRO A 21 3.36 -7.83 5.86
C PRO A 21 4.88 -7.58 5.93
N GLU A 22 5.64 -8.66 6.10
CA GLU A 22 7.09 -8.57 6.18
C GLU A 22 7.69 -8.01 4.89
N GLY A 23 8.60 -7.03 5.03
CA GLY A 23 9.27 -6.39 3.89
C GLY A 23 8.37 -5.49 3.04
N ILE A 24 7.12 -5.24 3.43
CA ILE A 24 6.21 -4.35 2.68
C ILE A 24 5.60 -3.32 3.62
N ILE A 25 5.75 -2.05 3.25
CA ILE A 25 5.07 -0.93 3.90
C ILE A 25 4.19 -0.29 2.85
N ALA A 26 2.88 -0.17 3.10
CA ALA A 26 1.96 0.43 2.14
C ALA A 26 0.89 1.27 2.82
N GLY A 27 0.51 2.38 2.19
CA GLY A 27 -0.54 3.26 2.68
C GLY A 27 -0.94 4.35 1.69
N PRO A 28 -2.02 5.08 1.97
CA PRO A 28 -2.41 6.23 1.17
C PRO A 28 -1.35 7.33 1.27
N VAL A 29 -1.10 8.03 0.17
CA VAL A 29 -0.13 9.15 0.13
C VAL A 29 -0.61 10.33 1.00
N ASN A 30 -1.93 10.50 1.12
CA ASN A 30 -2.58 11.49 1.97
C ASN A 30 -3.86 10.88 2.57
N GLU A 31 -4.14 11.15 3.84
CA GLU A 31 -5.36 10.74 4.54
C GLU A 31 -6.64 11.39 3.97
N GLU A 32 -6.52 12.47 3.19
CA GLU A 32 -7.64 13.09 2.48
C GLU A 32 -7.99 12.36 1.17
N ASN A 33 -7.03 11.63 0.58
CA ASN A 33 -7.21 10.96 -0.71
C ASN A 33 -6.75 9.49 -0.65
N PHE A 34 -7.67 8.62 -0.24
CA PHE A 34 -7.47 7.17 -0.20
C PHE A 34 -7.37 6.50 -1.59
N PHE A 35 -7.45 7.24 -2.70
CA PHE A 35 -7.33 6.65 -4.05
C PHE A 35 -5.90 6.66 -4.59
N GLU A 36 -4.95 7.25 -3.85
CA GLU A 36 -3.53 7.28 -4.23
C GLU A 36 -2.70 6.65 -3.12
N TRP A 37 -1.97 5.61 -3.46
CA TRP A 37 -1.22 4.78 -2.53
C TRP A 37 0.26 4.75 -2.90
N GLU A 38 1.09 4.66 -1.88
CA GLU A 38 2.52 4.38 -2.01
C GLU A 38 2.84 3.12 -1.22
N ALA A 39 3.73 2.30 -1.78
CA ALA A 39 4.28 1.14 -1.11
C ALA A 39 5.80 1.13 -1.24
N LEU A 40 6.47 0.69 -0.19
CA LEU A 40 7.90 0.38 -0.17
C LEU A 40 8.04 -1.12 -0.03
N ILE A 41 8.71 -1.73 -1.01
CA ILE A 41 8.95 -3.17 -1.05
C ILE A 41 10.44 -3.39 -0.84
N THR A 42 10.78 -4.12 0.21
CA THR A 42 12.14 -4.57 0.48
C THR A 42 12.45 -5.77 -0.40
N GLY A 43 13.63 -5.76 -1.02
CA GLY A 43 14.09 -6.86 -1.82
C GLY A 43 14.36 -8.12 -0.97
N PRO A 44 13.76 -9.27 -1.31
CA PRO A 44 13.92 -10.49 -0.53
C PRO A 44 15.36 -11.00 -0.50
N GLU A 45 15.74 -11.63 0.62
CA GLU A 45 17.02 -12.33 0.76
C GLU A 45 17.16 -13.46 -0.25
N GLY A 46 18.40 -13.68 -0.72
CA GLY A 46 18.74 -14.68 -1.72
C GLY A 46 18.38 -14.29 -3.16
N THR A 47 17.95 -13.04 -3.39
CA THR A 47 17.65 -12.52 -4.74
C THR A 47 18.65 -11.43 -5.15
N CYS A 48 18.72 -11.10 -6.44
CA CYS A 48 19.51 -9.97 -6.92
C CYS A 48 18.99 -8.60 -6.44
N PHE A 49 17.84 -8.57 -5.76
CA PHE A 49 17.23 -7.39 -5.18
C PHE A 49 17.48 -7.27 -3.68
N GLU A 50 18.12 -8.26 -3.05
CA GLU A 50 18.44 -8.28 -1.62
C GLU A 50 19.08 -6.96 -1.17
N GLY A 51 18.57 -6.41 -0.06
CA GLY A 51 19.02 -5.12 0.48
C GLY A 51 18.52 -3.88 -0.26
N GLY A 52 17.81 -4.04 -1.38
CA GLY A 52 17.14 -2.96 -2.10
C GLY A 52 15.81 -2.56 -1.47
N VAL A 53 15.39 -1.30 -1.69
CA VAL A 53 14.05 -0.81 -1.35
C VAL A 53 13.45 -0.18 -2.59
N PHE A 54 12.26 -0.66 -2.98
CA PHE A 54 11.61 -0.31 -4.23
C PHE A 54 10.30 0.43 -3.94
N PRO A 55 10.22 1.74 -4.23
CA PRO A 55 8.98 2.48 -4.12
C PRO A 55 8.04 2.16 -5.29
N ALA A 56 6.78 1.89 -4.98
CA ALA A 56 5.69 1.66 -5.91
C ALA A 56 4.56 2.65 -5.66
N LYS A 57 3.92 3.13 -6.72
CA LYS A 57 2.79 4.06 -6.64
C LYS A 57 1.59 3.49 -7.38
N ASP A 58 0.47 3.44 -6.69
CA ASP A 58 -0.78 2.93 -7.24
C ASP A 58 -1.88 4.00 -7.21
N LYS A 59 -2.61 4.10 -8.33
CA LYS A 59 -3.77 4.97 -8.46
C LYS A 59 -5.01 4.14 -8.69
N ILE A 60 -5.93 4.22 -7.73
CA ILE A 60 -7.15 3.41 -7.72
C ILE A 60 -8.22 4.15 -8.51
N LEU A 61 -8.50 3.67 -9.73
CA LEU A 61 -9.55 4.20 -10.58
C LEU A 61 -10.85 3.40 -10.38
N LEU A 62 -11.93 4.09 -10.05
CA LEU A 62 -13.26 3.49 -9.97
C LEU A 62 -13.89 3.52 -11.38
N SER A 63 -14.00 2.35 -12.02
CA SER A 63 -14.73 2.15 -13.28
C SER A 63 -16.21 1.89 -13.05
#